data_AF-A0A433NLQ9-F1
#
_entry.id   AF-A0A433NLQ9-F1
#
_cell.length_a   1.000
_cell.length_b   1.000
_cell.length_c   1.000
_cell.angle_alpha   90.00
_cell.angle_beta   90.00
_cell.angle_gamma   90.00
#
_symmetry.space_group_name_H-M   'P 1'
#
loop_
_entity.id
_entity.type
_entity.pdbx_description
1 polymer ?
#
loop_
_entity_poly.entity_id
_entity_poly.type
_entity_poly.pdbx_seq_one_letter_code
_entity_poly.pdbx_strand_id
1 'polypeptide(L)'
;MEITNNLTKRTKSIKVYLFENEKATIEEKAAATGVTASEYLRSCGLKRVLATKPSADVVTIRSAAGMAKSELMMLLHLVKETGHPQLAQPVEKAIAQVDKTIAVAFNMPLD
;
A
#
# COMPACT_ATOMS: atom_id res chain seq x y z
N MET A 1 10.57 0.45 40.49
CA MET A 1 10.57 -0.57 39.42
C MET A 1 10.91 0.18 38.14
N GLU A 2 12.20 0.30 37.83
CA GLU A 2 12.66 1.03 36.66
C GLU A 2 12.33 0.21 35.41
N ILE A 3 11.47 0.75 34.55
CA ILE A 3 11.25 0.21 33.22
C ILE A 3 12.52 0.55 32.43
N THR A 4 13.48 -0.37 32.41
CA THR A 4 14.61 -0.32 31.49
C THR A 4 14.07 -0.37 30.07
N ASN A 5 13.92 0.80 29.45
CA ASN A 5 13.75 0.97 28.01
C ASN A 5 15.02 0.44 27.33
N ASN A 6 15.14 -0.88 27.21
CA ASN A 6 16.08 -1.50 26.28
C ASN A 6 15.54 -1.22 24.87
N LEU A 7 15.77 0.00 24.38
CA LEU A 7 15.74 0.34 22.97
C LEU A 7 16.53 -0.75 22.25
N THR A 8 15.82 -1.54 21.46
CA THR A 8 16.31 -2.72 20.74
C THR A 8 17.58 -2.31 19.98
N LYS A 9 18.77 -2.62 20.52
CA LYS A 9 20.04 -2.34 19.84
C LYS A 9 20.04 -3.10 18.53
N ARG A 10 20.34 -2.41 17.44
CA ARG A 10 20.35 -3.03 16.10
C ARG A 10 21.46 -4.06 16.03
N THR A 11 21.11 -5.27 15.62
CA THR A 11 22.03 -6.42 15.52
C THR A 11 22.53 -6.68 14.12
N LYS A 12 21.92 -6.06 13.10
CA LYS A 12 22.28 -6.24 11.69
C LYS A 12 22.88 -4.95 11.12
N SER A 13 24.03 -5.08 10.44
CA SER A 13 24.65 -4.03 9.65
C SER A 13 24.49 -4.33 8.16
N ILE A 14 24.37 -3.28 7.36
CA ILE A 14 24.30 -3.35 5.90
C ILE A 14 25.43 -2.48 5.37
N LYS A 15 26.27 -3.03 4.50
CA LYS A 15 27.26 -2.25 3.74
C LYS A 15 26.60 -1.77 2.46
N VAL A 16 26.72 -0.48 2.18
CA VAL A 16 26.21 0.15 0.96
C VAL A 16 27.42 0.68 0.21
N TYR A 17 27.55 0.28 -1.05
CA TYR A 17 28.60 0.76 -1.94
C TYR A 17 28.02 1.88 -2.81
N LEU A 18 28.74 3.00 -2.88
CA LEU A 18 28.29 4.23 -3.51
C LEU A 18 29.47 4.81 -4.29
N PHE A 19 29.19 5.51 -5.38
CA PHE A 19 30.17 6.38 -6.02
C PHE A 19 30.40 7.64 -5.17
N GLU A 20 31.54 8.31 -5.36
CA GLU A 20 31.93 9.48 -4.52
C GLU A 20 30.90 10.63 -4.60
N ASN A 21 30.32 10.88 -5.76
CA ASN A 21 29.27 11.88 -5.94
C ASN A 21 27.98 11.52 -5.19
N GLU A 22 27.58 10.25 -5.20
CA GLU A 22 26.40 9.76 -4.46
C GLU A 22 26.62 9.88 -2.96
N LYS A 23 27.82 9.51 -2.49
CA LYS A 23 28.23 9.65 -1.09
C LYS A 23 28.17 11.10 -0.64
N ALA A 24 28.80 12.02 -1.38
CA ALA A 24 28.78 13.45 -1.07
C ALA A 24 27.35 14.00 -0.99
N THR A 25 26.49 13.61 -1.94
CA THR A 25 25.07 14.02 -1.96
C THR A 25 24.31 13.51 -0.73
N ILE A 26 24.56 12.27 -0.29
CA ILE A 26 23.92 11.69 0.89
C ILE A 26 24.38 12.39 2.17
N GLU A 27 25.68 12.66 2.29
CA GLU A 27 26.26 13.34 3.45
C GLU A 27 25.74 14.78 3.58
N GLU A 28 25.68 15.53 2.48
CA GLU A 28 25.11 16.87 2.44
C GLU A 28 23.64 16.87 2.90
N LYS A 29 22.82 15.97 2.35
CA LYS A 29 21.40 15.86 2.71
C LYS A 29 21.21 15.41 4.16
N ALA A 30 22.07 14.53 4.67
CA ALA A 30 22.04 14.12 6.07
C ALA A 30 22.35 15.29 6.99
N ALA A 31 23.40 16.07 6.69
CA ALA A 31 23.80 17.26 7.42
C ALA A 31 22.68 18.31 7.47
N ALA A 32 21.98 18.55 6.35
CA ALA A 32 20.83 19.46 6.29
C ALA A 32 19.67 19.06 7.24
N THR A 33 19.61 17.78 7.62
CA THR A 33 18.60 17.25 8.57
C THR A 33 19.13 17.03 9.98
N GLY A 34 20.41 17.34 10.24
CA GLY A 34 21.04 17.18 11.56
C GLY A 34 21.23 15.73 12.00
N VAL A 35 21.24 14.76 11.07
CA VAL A 35 21.41 13.33 11.37
C VAL A 35 22.61 12.75 10.63
N THR A 36 23.08 11.57 11.04
CA THR A 36 24.16 10.88 10.34
C THR A 36 23.70 10.35 8.97
N ALA A 37 24.63 10.19 8.01
CA ALA A 37 24.33 9.56 6.71
C ALA A 37 23.64 8.18 6.87
N SER A 38 24.03 7.42 7.90
CA SER A 38 23.43 6.13 8.21
C SER A 38 21.96 6.23 8.65
N GLU A 39 21.61 7.24 9.44
CA GLU A 39 20.24 7.53 9.87
C GLU A 39 19.41 8.07 8.72
N TYR A 40 20.00 8.96 7.92
CA TYR A 40 19.38 9.50 6.73
C TYR A 40 18.96 8.39 5.76
N LEU A 41 19.88 7.49 5.40
CA LEU A 41 19.59 6.35 4.52
C LEU A 41 18.48 5.43 5.06
N ARG A 42 18.48 5.16 6.38
CA ARG A 42 17.41 4.38 7.01
C ARG A 42 16.08 5.10 6.94
N SER A 43 16.06 6.41 7.20
CA SER A 43 14.84 7.21 7.15
C SER A 43 14.27 7.26 5.74
N CYS A 44 15.11 7.37 4.72
CA CYS A 44 14.72 7.31 3.32
C CYS A 44 14.13 5.94 2.96
N GLY A 45 14.79 4.86 3.37
CA GLY A 45 14.29 3.49 3.19
C GLY A 45 12.94 3.27 3.89
N LEU A 46 12.80 3.69 5.15
CA LEU A 46 11.55 3.57 5.90
C LEU A 46 10.44 4.43 5.30
N LYS A 47 10.71 5.70 4.95
CA LYS A 47 9.76 6.58 4.27
C LYS A 47 9.29 5.98 2.96
N ARG A 48 10.20 5.40 2.18
CA ARG A 48 9.86 4.70 0.93
C ARG A 48 8.95 3.51 1.20
N VAL A 49 9.28 2.65 2.17
CA VAL A 49 8.46 1.49 2.55
C VAL A 49 7.07 1.93 3.04
N LEU A 50 6.99 2.95 3.88
CA LEU A 50 5.73 3.49 4.39
C LEU A 50 4.89 4.13 3.28
N ALA A 51 5.51 4.88 2.36
CA ALA A 51 4.83 5.46 1.21
C ALA A 51 4.31 4.38 0.24
N THR A 52 4.99 3.25 0.12
CA THR A 52 4.53 2.12 -0.72
C THR A 52 3.47 1.26 -0.06
N LYS A 53 3.28 1.35 1.26
CA LYS A 53 2.28 0.54 1.96
C LYS A 53 0.92 1.27 1.88
N PRO A 54 -0.15 0.63 1.39
CA PRO A 54 -1.49 1.22 1.43
C PRO A 54 -1.88 1.49 2.89
N SER A 55 -2.58 2.61 3.13
CA SER A 55 -3.05 2.94 4.48
C SER A 55 -4.02 1.88 5.01
N ALA A 56 -4.17 1.80 6.33
CA ALA A 56 -5.12 0.88 6.94
C ALA A 56 -6.55 1.09 6.41
N ASP A 57 -6.95 2.34 6.20
CA ASP A 57 -8.26 2.71 5.65
C ASP A 57 -8.43 2.16 4.23
N VAL A 58 -7.41 2.28 3.38
CA VAL A 58 -7.42 1.75 2.01
C VAL A 58 -7.52 0.22 2.01
N VAL A 59 -6.86 -0.46 2.96
CA VAL A 59 -7.00 -1.91 3.15
C VAL A 59 -8.42 -2.29 3.59
N THR A 60 -9.03 -1.54 4.51
CA THR A 60 -10.42 -1.75 4.94
C THR A 60 -11.41 -1.55 3.79
N ILE A 61 -11.21 -0.49 2.99
CA ILE A 61 -12.02 -0.22 1.79
C ILE A 61 -11.95 -1.42 0.82
N ARG A 62 -10.76 -1.98 0.59
CA ARG A 62 -10.62 -3.18 -0.26
C ARG A 62 -11.40 -4.37 0.29
N SER A 63 -11.36 -4.60 1.60
CA SER A 63 -12.09 -5.71 2.21
C SER A 63 -13.59 -5.52 2.07
N ALA A 64 -14.12 -4.33 2.38
CA ALA A 64 -15.54 -4.01 2.24
C ALA A 64 -16.02 -4.09 0.77
N ALA A 65 -15.25 -3.50 -0.14
CA ALA A 65 -15.52 -3.55 -1.58
C ALA A 65 -15.49 -5.00 -2.11
N GLY A 66 -14.55 -5.82 -1.65
CA GLY A 66 -14.47 -7.24 -1.99
C GLY A 66 -15.71 -8.02 -1.57
N MET A 67 -16.22 -7.79 -0.35
CA MET A 67 -17.46 -8.41 0.12
C MET A 67 -18.66 -7.99 -0.74
N ALA A 68 -18.80 -6.69 -1.01
CA ALA A 68 -19.87 -6.18 -1.87
C ALA A 68 -19.80 -6.78 -3.30
N LYS A 69 -18.61 -6.95 -3.87
CA LYS A 69 -18.42 -7.62 -5.16
C LYS A 69 -18.87 -9.08 -5.10
N SER A 70 -18.55 -9.81 -4.04
CA SER A 70 -19.00 -11.20 -3.87
C SER A 70 -20.52 -11.33 -3.83
N GLU A 71 -21.20 -10.42 -3.12
CA GLU A 71 -22.67 -10.36 -3.09
C GLU A 71 -23.26 -10.05 -4.47
N LEU A 72 -22.68 -9.07 -5.20
CA LEU A 72 -23.10 -8.74 -6.55
C LEU A 72 -22.89 -9.89 -7.54
N MET A 73 -21.79 -10.64 -7.42
CA MET A 73 -21.54 -11.84 -8.23
C MET A 73 -22.58 -12.93 -7.97
N MET A 74 -22.98 -13.13 -6.72
CA MET A 74 -24.06 -14.05 -6.37
C MET A 74 -25.40 -13.61 -6.96
N LEU A 75 -25.69 -12.31 -6.88
CA LEU A 75 -26.91 -11.75 -7.46
C LEU A 75 -26.91 -11.85 -9.00
N LEU A 76 -25.76 -11.66 -9.65
CA LEU A 76 -25.62 -11.86 -11.09
C LEU A 76 -25.90 -13.31 -11.48
N HIS A 77 -25.41 -14.27 -10.69
CA HIS A 77 -25.72 -15.69 -10.91
C HIS A 77 -27.22 -15.95 -10.77
N LEU A 78 -27.87 -15.49 -9.70
CA LEU A 78 -29.30 -15.65 -9.50
C LEU A 78 -30.14 -15.00 -10.61
N VAL A 79 -29.75 -13.82 -11.09
CA VAL A 79 -30.41 -13.14 -12.21
C VAL A 79 -30.35 -13.97 -13.51
N LYS A 80 -29.22 -14.65 -13.74
CA LYS A 80 -29.04 -15.54 -14.90
C LYS A 80 -29.90 -16.80 -14.76
N GLU A 81 -29.97 -17.38 -13.57
CA GLU A 81 -30.79 -18.58 -13.29
C GLU A 81 -32.31 -18.30 -13.29
N THR A 82 -32.74 -17.10 -12.85
CA THR A 82 -34.17 -16.75 -12.72
C THR A 82 -34.80 -16.19 -13.99
N GLY A 83 -34.03 -16.06 -15.09
CA GLY A 83 -34.57 -15.61 -16.37
C GLY A 83 -34.92 -14.13 -16.41
N HIS A 84 -34.19 -13.30 -15.66
CA HIS A 84 -34.33 -11.83 -15.68
C HIS A 84 -33.12 -11.13 -16.31
N PRO A 85 -32.76 -11.44 -17.58
CA PRO A 85 -31.52 -10.97 -18.21
C PRO A 85 -31.38 -9.45 -18.23
N GLN A 86 -32.48 -8.70 -18.18
CA GLN A 86 -32.49 -7.24 -18.06
C GLN A 86 -31.79 -6.70 -16.80
N LEU A 87 -31.68 -7.51 -15.74
CA LEU A 87 -30.99 -7.16 -14.49
C LEU A 87 -29.50 -7.51 -14.53
N ALA A 88 -29.03 -8.31 -15.51
CA ALA A 88 -27.63 -8.76 -15.56
C ALA A 88 -26.68 -7.58 -15.86
N GLN A 89 -27.02 -6.76 -16.84
CA GLN A 89 -26.19 -5.62 -17.27
C GLN A 89 -26.00 -4.57 -16.16
N PRO A 90 -27.03 -4.15 -15.40
CA PRO A 90 -26.85 -3.29 -14.23
C PRO A 90 -25.90 -3.87 -13.18
N VAL A 91 -25.98 -5.18 -12.93
CA VAL A 91 -25.18 -5.87 -11.89
C VAL A 91 -23.72 -6.01 -12.33
N GLU A 92 -23.48 -6.34 -13.61
CA GLU A 92 -22.15 -6.35 -14.21
C GLU A 92 -21.49 -4.96 -14.14
N LYS A 93 -22.26 -3.90 -14.40
CA LYS A 93 -21.78 -2.52 -14.25
C LYS A 93 -21.44 -2.18 -12.79
N ALA A 94 -22.23 -2.65 -11.83
CA ALA A 94 -21.94 -2.45 -10.41
C ALA A 94 -20.64 -3.16 -9.99
N ILE A 95 -20.42 -4.39 -10.46
CA ILE A 95 -19.17 -5.14 -10.23
C ILE A 95 -17.97 -4.37 -10.80
N ALA A 96 -18.06 -3.92 -12.05
CA ALA A 96 -16.99 -3.15 -12.70
C ALA A 96 -16.69 -1.84 -11.95
N GLN A 97 -17.70 -1.18 -11.40
CA GLN A 97 -17.52 0.03 -10.59
C GLN A 97 -16.79 -0.26 -9.27
N VAL A 98 -17.08 -1.40 -8.63
CA VAL A 98 -16.36 -1.85 -7.43
C VAL A 98 -14.89 -2.13 -7.77
N ASP A 99 -14.62 -2.83 -8.87
CA ASP A 99 -13.25 -3.10 -9.35
C ASP A 99 -12.48 -1.82 -9.63
N LYS A 100 -13.11 -0.86 -10.33
CA LYS A 100 -12.53 0.46 -10.57
C LYS A 100 -12.21 1.21 -9.28
N THR A 101 -13.11 1.14 -8.30
CA THR A 101 -12.92 1.81 -6.99
C THR A 101 -11.72 1.22 -6.25
N ILE A 102 -11.56 -0.11 -6.26
CA ILE A 102 -10.40 -0.78 -5.67
C ILE A 102 -9.11 -0.38 -6.41
N ALA A 103 -9.12 -0.41 -7.75
CA ALA A 103 -7.95 -0.05 -8.54
C ALA A 103 -7.50 1.40 -8.31
N VAL A 104 -8.43 2.36 -8.28
CA VAL A 104 -8.12 3.77 -7.96
C VAL A 104 -7.57 3.90 -6.55
N ALA A 105 -8.16 3.23 -5.55
CA ALA A 105 -7.69 3.32 -4.17
C ALA A 105 -6.27 2.76 -3.96
N PHE A 106 -5.83 1.83 -4.82
CA PHE A 106 -4.52 1.17 -4.73
C PHE A 106 -3.53 1.61 -5.81
N ASN A 107 -3.87 2.62 -6.62
CA ASN A 107 -3.08 3.04 -7.79
C ASN A 107 -2.70 1.86 -8.70
N MET A 108 -3.62 0.92 -8.90
CA MET A 108 -3.44 -0.19 -9.84
C MET A 108 -3.83 0.26 -11.26
N PRO A 109 -3.16 -0.27 -12.30
CA PRO A 109 -3.59 -0.03 -13.67
C PRO A 109 -5.03 -0.51 -13.89
N LEU A 110 -5.81 0.30 -14.60
CA LEU A 110 -7.17 -0.02 -15.04
C LEU A 110 -7.06 -0.48 -16.49
N ASP A 111 -7.12 -1.80 -16.72
CA ASP A 111 -7.24 -2.40 -18.05
C ASP A 111 -8.70 -2.48 -18.50
#